data_AF-A0A0F9X3H0-F1
#
_entry.id   AF-A0A0F9X3H0-F1
#
_cell.length_a   1.000
_cell.length_b   1.000
_cell.length_c   1.000
_cell.angle_alpha   90.00
_cell.angle_beta   90.00
_cell.angle_gamma   90.00
#
_symmetry.space_group_name_H-M   'P 1'
#
loop_
_entity.id
_entity.type
_entity.pdbx_description
1 polymer ?
#
loop_
_entity_poly.entity_id
_entity_poly.type
_entity_poly.pdbx_seq_one_letter_code
_entity_poly.pdbx_strand_id
1 'polypeptide(L)' 'MEKLYTKNNSKNTLVKAKPETIQFLLSYSKSLNITEVEGLQFESNLN' A
#
# COMPACT_ATOMS: atom_id res chain seq x y z
N MET A 1 -5.59 23.78 -0.61
CA MET A 1 -5.67 22.30 -0.78
C MET A 1 -7.08 21.83 -1.11
N GLU A 2 -8.12 22.43 -0.52
CA GLU A 2 -9.55 22.08 -0.73
C GLU A 2 -9.99 21.95 -2.21
N LYS A 3 -9.49 22.81 -3.09
CA LYS A 3 -9.86 22.84 -4.53
C LYS A 3 -9.18 21.76 -5.40
N LEU A 4 -8.20 21.02 -4.86
CA LEU A 4 -7.52 19.92 -5.56
C LEU A 4 -8.28 18.60 -5.43
N TYR A 5 -9.01 18.42 -4.32
CA TYR A 5 -9.79 17.21 -4.04
C TYR A 5 -11.19 17.23 -4.68
N THR A 6 -11.62 18.39 -5.18
CA THR A 6 -12.98 18.64 -5.71
C THR A 6 -13.00 18.84 -7.23
N LYS A 7 -12.11 18.16 -7.97
CA LYS A 7 -12.01 18.33 -9.43
C LYS A 7 -12.61 17.13 -10.19
N ASN A 8 -13.80 17.37 -10.76
CA ASN A 8 -14.45 16.68 -11.88
C ASN A 8 -14.84 15.18 -11.74
N ASN A 9 -16.15 14.95 -11.61
CA ASN A 9 -16.85 13.64 -11.58
C ASN A 9 -17.03 12.94 -12.95
N SER A 10 -16.32 13.29 -14.02
CA SER A 10 -16.69 12.82 -15.38
C SER A 10 -15.76 11.81 -16.04
N LYS A 11 -14.66 11.39 -15.41
CA LYS A 11 -13.77 10.34 -15.95
C LYS A 11 -13.21 9.45 -14.85
N ASN A 12 -14.07 8.69 -14.19
CA ASN A 12 -13.62 7.66 -13.27
C ASN A 12 -13.21 6.42 -14.08
N THR A 13 -12.00 6.46 -14.67
CA THR A 13 -11.44 5.26 -15.31
C THR A 13 -11.15 4.26 -14.21
N LEU A 14 -11.75 3.07 -14.30
CA LEU A 14 -11.47 1.98 -13.37
C LEU A 14 -10.01 1.55 -13.57
N VAL A 15 -9.10 2.11 -12.78
CA VAL A 15 -7.69 1.72 -12.81
C VAL A 15 -7.56 0.42 -12.01
N LYS A 16 -7.23 -0.67 -12.71
CA LYS A 16 -6.87 -1.94 -12.07
C LYS A 16 -5.36 -2.00 -11.91
N ALA A 17 -4.91 -2.43 -10.73
CA ALA A 17 -3.52 -2.79 -10.55
C ALA A 17 -3.14 -3.96 -11.48
N LYS A 18 -1.91 -3.94 -11.98
CA LYS A 18 -1.40 -5.09 -12.75
C LYS A 18 -1.21 -6.29 -11.82
N PRO A 19 -1.38 -7.54 -12.30
CA PRO A 19 -1.17 -8.74 -11.49
C PRO A 19 0.21 -8.79 -10.82
N GLU A 20 1.25 -8.30 -11.49
CA GLU A 20 2.62 -8.26 -10.95
C GLU A 20 2.72 -7.31 -9.76
N THR A 21 2.00 -6.18 -9.79
CA THR A 21 1.93 -5.25 -8.66
C THR A 21 1.24 -5.89 -7.47
N ILE A 22 0.15 -6.63 -7.71
CA ILE A 22 -0.56 -7.37 -6.65
C ILE A 22 0.37 -8.43 -6.06
N GLN A 23 1.06 -9.21 -6.91
CA GLN A 23 1.98 -10.25 -6.48
C GLN A 23 3.16 -9.68 -5.68
N PHE A 24 3.72 -8.54 -6.13
CA PHE A 24 4.77 -7.84 -5.42
C PHE A 24 4.32 -7.43 -4.01
N LEU A 25 3.17 -6.76 -3.90
CA LEU A 25 2.65 -6.31 -2.60
C LEU A 25 2.38 -7.48 -1.65
N LEU A 26 1.81 -8.58 -2.15
CA LEU A 26 1.56 -9.78 -1.36
C LEU A 26 2.84 -10.49 -0.92
N SER A 27 3.87 -10.48 -1.76
CA SER A 27 5.16 -11.09 -1.42
C SER A 27 5.94 -10.22 -0.44
N TYR A 28 5.90 -8.90 -0.65
CA TYR A 28 6.50 -7.91 0.25
C TYR A 28 5.87 -7.99 1.64
N SER A 29 4.53 -7.97 1.75
CA SER A 29 3.87 -8.05 3.06
C SER A 29 4.19 -9.33 3.82
N LYS A 30 4.33 -10.47 3.11
CA LYS A 30 4.75 -11.75 3.72
C LYS A 30 6.20 -11.75 4.18
N SER A 31 7.06 -10.96 3.55
CA SER A 31 8.47 -10.81 3.94
C SER A 31 8.68 -9.86 5.12
N LEU A 32 7.64 -9.14 5.54
CA LEU A 32 7.73 -8.27 6.71
C LEU A 32 7.70 -9.12 7.98
N ASN A 33 8.72 -8.96 8.81
CA ASN A 33 8.74 -9.46 10.17
C ASN A 33 8.33 -8.34 11.13
N ILE A 34 7.31 -8.64 11.94
CA ILE A 34 6.81 -7.74 12.97
C ILE A 34 7.54 -8.08 14.26
N THR A 35 8.36 -7.14 14.74
CA THR A 35 9.03 -7.26 16.04
C THR A 35 8.36 -6.31 17.03
N GLU A 36 8.01 -6.82 18.21
CA GLU A 36 7.44 -6.01 19.29
C GLU A 36 8.47 -5.82 20.40
N VAL A 37 8.72 -4.56 20.77
CA VAL A 37 9.62 -4.17 21.87
C VAL A 37 8.92 -3.10 22.69
N GLU A 38 8.73 -3.36 23.99
CA GLU A 38 8.11 -2.40 24.93
C GLU A 38 6.74 -1.85 24.47
N GLY A 39 5.95 -2.67 23.77
CA GLY A 39 4.63 -2.30 23.23
C GLY A 39 4.67 -1.49 21.93
N LEU A 40 5.86 -1.32 21.33
CA LEU A 40 6.06 -0.71 20.03
C LEU A 40 6.29 -1.80 18.98
N GLN A 41 5.53 -1.75 17.88
CA GLN A 41 5.66 -2.67 16.76
C GLN A 41 6.51 -2.08 15.66
N PHE A 42 7.49 -2.86 15.20
CA PHE A 42 8.40 -2.50 14.11
C PHE A 42 8.26 -3.50 12.98
N GLU A 43 8.05 -3.00 11.78
CA GLU A 43 8.05 -3.81 10.56
C GLU A 43 9.44 -3.74 9.93
N SER A 44 10.07 -4.90 9.77
CA SER A 44 11.36 -5.03 9.09
C SER A 44 11.22 -5.96 7.89
N ASN A 45 11.74 -5.54 6.74
CA ASN A 45 11.85 -6.44 5.60
C ASN A 45 13.14 -7.26 5.76
N LEU A 46 13.01 -8.58 5.85
CA LEU A 46 14.15 -9.49 6.06
C LEU A 46 14.74 -10.09 4.76
N ASN A 47 14.35 -9.58 3.58
CA ASN A 47 15.01 -9.94 2.31
C ASN A 47 16.33 -9.21 2.11
#